data_AF-A0A8R2GCV2-F1
#
_entry.id   AF-A0A8R2GCV2-F1
#
_cell.length_a   1.000
_cell.length_b   1.000
_cell.length_c   1.000
_cell.angle_alpha   90.00
_cell.angle_beta   90.00
_cell.angle_gamma   90.00
#
_symmetry.space_group_name_H-M   'P 1'
#
loop_
_entity.id
_entity.type
_entity.pdbx_description
1 polymer ?
#
loop_
_entity_poly.entity_id
_entity_poly.type
_entity_poly.pdbx_seq_one_letter_code
_entity_poly.pdbx_strand_id
1 'polypeptide(L)'
;MYAAGAWAKSAAKLVSRKQLNVVQRGFAQKICRAYRTVSLNSALALSGILPLDLRIKEAATLFEIKKRKKEHAYGDREIEKEVMYTKTAHPACKPHLQYKHLENQEQINTLENLQFKIYTDGSKFEGKVGAAFSLWKNDLEIESKKFKLSSHCTVYQAELLALRNATVVALERAGYSFGIFSDSRAALDTLCNSETRHPLAVPAQNNISQATQAGKTISLYWVKAHVGIAGNERADELAKYAALHLKTKPVYDQCPVSFMKRQIREDTLHEWNRRYTEGPTASGTKIFLPDVYIAQKFIKSESINMHLTQVLTGHGGFSEYLNRFRCKESPSCICDPDVAETVVHLIHDEVNFHRRPDKFADRTATANNALNRYLAMNFNGEDLLKLFLSHE
;
A
#
# COMPACT_ATOMS: atom_id res chain seq x y z
N MET A 1 9.57 1.61 -15.29
CA MET A 1 10.78 2.44 -15.13
C MET A 1 11.97 1.52 -14.85
N TYR A 2 12.52 0.87 -15.87
CA TYR A 2 13.59 -0.13 -15.69
C TYR A 2 14.97 0.52 -15.44
N ALA A 3 15.22 1.69 -16.04
CA ALA A 3 16.50 2.42 -15.93
C ALA A 3 16.57 3.44 -14.77
N ALA A 4 15.58 3.46 -13.85
CA ALA A 4 15.52 4.46 -12.79
C ALA A 4 16.77 4.47 -11.89
N GLY A 5 17.35 3.30 -11.59
CA GLY A 5 18.58 3.19 -10.79
C GLY A 5 19.79 3.88 -11.45
N ALA A 6 19.88 3.87 -12.78
CA ALA A 6 20.96 4.55 -13.52
C ALA A 6 20.73 6.07 -13.62
N TRP A 7 19.47 6.49 -13.82
CA TRP A 7 19.15 7.90 -14.11
C TRP A 7 18.79 8.74 -12.90
N ALA A 8 18.59 8.16 -11.71
CA ALA A 8 18.14 8.90 -10.53
C ALA A 8 19.03 10.11 -10.16
N LYS A 9 20.35 9.94 -10.21
CA LYS A 9 21.29 11.05 -9.96
C LYS A 9 21.13 12.17 -10.99
N SER A 10 20.95 11.81 -12.26
CA SER A 10 20.74 12.78 -13.34
C SER A 10 19.37 13.44 -13.24
N ALA A 11 18.32 12.72 -12.84
CA ALA A 11 16.97 13.25 -12.67
C ALA A 11 16.86 14.26 -11.52
N ALA A 12 17.74 14.17 -10.51
CA ALA A 12 17.81 15.15 -9.42
C ALA A 12 18.35 16.52 -9.87
N LYS A 13 19.15 16.56 -10.96
CA LYS A 13 19.70 17.81 -11.52
C LYS A 13 18.57 18.74 -11.96
N LEU A 14 18.72 20.03 -11.67
CA LEU A 14 17.70 21.03 -11.96
C LEU A 14 17.31 21.07 -13.45
N VAL A 15 18.29 20.96 -14.35
CA VAL A 15 18.08 20.97 -15.81
C VAL A 15 17.20 19.78 -16.24
N SER A 16 17.56 18.57 -15.83
CA SER A 16 16.78 17.35 -16.15
C SER A 16 15.37 17.42 -15.56
N ARG A 17 15.24 17.92 -14.33
CA ARG A 17 13.93 18.09 -13.68
C ARG A 17 13.04 19.07 -14.45
N LYS A 18 13.60 20.19 -14.93
CA LYS A 18 12.86 21.14 -15.78
C LYS A 18 12.39 20.48 -17.08
N GLN A 19 13.23 19.67 -17.73
CA GLN A 19 12.83 18.93 -18.94
C GLN A 19 11.72 17.90 -18.64
N LEU A 20 11.86 17.13 -17.56
CA LEU A 20 10.82 16.19 -17.11
C LEU A 20 9.49 16.90 -16.82
N ASN A 21 9.54 18.07 -16.18
CA ASN A 21 8.39 18.89 -15.86
C ASN A 21 7.65 19.38 -17.13
N VAL A 22 8.38 19.78 -18.18
CA VAL A 22 7.79 20.20 -19.46
C VAL A 22 7.01 19.05 -20.10
N VAL A 23 7.64 17.88 -20.19
CA VAL A 23 7.02 16.67 -20.75
C VAL A 23 5.80 16.26 -19.91
N GLN A 24 5.96 16.20 -18.59
CA GLN A 24 4.92 15.76 -17.68
C GLN A 24 3.71 16.69 -17.67
N ARG A 25 3.93 18.01 -17.76
CA ARG A 25 2.84 19.01 -17.76
C ARG A 25 1.85 18.76 -18.87
N GLY A 26 2.32 18.46 -20.09
CA GLY A 26 1.45 18.19 -21.23
C GLY A 26 0.55 16.96 -21.02
N PHE A 27 1.09 15.88 -20.43
CA PHE A 27 0.31 14.69 -20.10
C PHE A 27 -0.70 14.96 -18.98
N ALA A 28 -0.26 15.61 -17.90
CA ALA A 28 -1.11 15.92 -16.76
C ALA A 28 -2.29 16.82 -17.16
N GLN A 29 -2.03 17.87 -17.95
CA GLN A 29 -3.07 18.77 -18.47
C GLN A 29 -4.11 18.02 -19.33
N LYS A 30 -3.68 17.07 -20.15
CA LYS A 30 -4.60 16.26 -20.97
C LYS A 30 -5.48 15.36 -20.09
N ILE A 31 -4.91 14.75 -19.05
CA ILE A 31 -5.63 13.84 -18.14
C ILE A 31 -6.73 14.59 -17.39
N CYS A 32 -6.45 15.77 -16.84
CA CYS A 32 -7.47 16.59 -16.18
C CYS A 32 -8.24 17.51 -17.16
N ARG A 33 -8.04 17.42 -18.47
CA ARG A 33 -8.71 18.25 -19.49
C ARG A 33 -8.56 19.76 -19.24
N ALA A 34 -7.38 20.16 -18.77
CA ALA A 34 -7.04 21.53 -18.41
C ALA A 34 -6.58 22.37 -19.60
N TYR A 35 -6.74 23.69 -19.49
CA TYR A 35 -6.12 24.65 -20.42
C TYR A 35 -4.59 24.55 -20.42
N ARG A 36 -3.96 24.90 -21.55
CA ARG A 36 -2.49 24.92 -21.70
C ARG A 36 -1.80 25.87 -20.71
N THR A 37 -2.51 26.88 -20.21
CA THR A 37 -2.04 27.86 -19.24
C THR A 37 -1.97 27.32 -17.82
N VAL A 38 -2.67 26.21 -17.50
CA VAL A 38 -2.71 25.63 -16.15
C VAL A 38 -1.30 25.21 -15.70
N SER A 39 -0.96 25.51 -14.45
CA SER A 39 0.36 25.20 -13.89
C SER A 39 0.61 23.68 -13.82
N LEU A 40 1.87 23.27 -13.80
CA LEU A 40 2.22 21.85 -13.58
C LEU A 40 1.64 21.35 -12.26
N ASN A 41 1.78 22.11 -11.18
CA ASN A 41 1.35 21.67 -9.85
C ASN A 41 -0.17 21.43 -9.78
N SER A 42 -0.97 22.34 -10.35
CA SER A 42 -2.43 22.15 -10.49
C SER A 42 -2.74 20.91 -11.32
N ALA A 43 -2.08 20.74 -12.46
CA ALA A 43 -2.32 19.60 -13.34
C ALA A 43 -1.95 18.27 -12.67
N LEU A 44 -0.87 18.21 -11.89
CA LEU A 44 -0.46 17.01 -11.14
C LEU A 44 -1.43 16.69 -10.01
N ALA A 45 -1.87 17.69 -9.24
CA ALA A 45 -2.84 17.50 -8.18
C ALA A 45 -4.17 16.93 -8.73
N LEU A 46 -4.69 17.52 -9.81
CA LEU A 46 -5.97 17.11 -10.42
C LEU A 46 -5.89 15.82 -11.25
N SER A 47 -4.72 15.46 -11.77
CA SER A 47 -4.52 14.19 -12.48
C SER A 47 -4.17 13.02 -11.55
N GLY A 48 -3.83 13.29 -10.28
CA GLY A 48 -3.38 12.27 -9.33
C GLY A 48 -1.98 11.72 -9.61
N ILE A 49 -1.22 12.35 -10.51
CA ILE A 49 0.10 11.89 -10.91
C ILE A 49 1.16 12.54 -10.01
N LEU A 50 2.10 11.75 -9.51
CA LEU A 50 3.29 12.27 -8.83
C LEU A 50 4.27 12.93 -9.80
N PRO A 51 5.03 13.95 -9.38
CA PRO A 51 6.17 14.46 -10.13
C PRO A 51 7.12 13.34 -10.60
N LEU A 52 7.54 13.37 -11.87
CA LEU A 52 8.33 12.29 -12.47
C LEU A 52 9.67 12.10 -11.77
N ASP A 53 10.34 13.18 -11.34
CA ASP A 53 11.60 13.09 -10.61
C ASP A 53 11.42 12.35 -9.28
N LEU A 54 10.31 12.58 -8.58
CA LEU A 54 9.95 11.87 -7.37
C LEU A 54 9.64 10.39 -7.63
N ARG A 55 8.92 10.07 -8.72
CA ARG A 55 8.70 8.67 -9.15
C ARG A 55 9.99 7.94 -9.52
N ILE A 56 10.92 8.62 -10.19
CA ILE A 56 12.25 8.08 -10.50
C ILE A 56 13.01 7.82 -9.20
N LYS A 57 13.00 8.76 -8.25
CA LYS A 57 13.64 8.62 -6.94
C LYS A 57 13.06 7.44 -6.15
N GLU A 58 11.74 7.29 -6.11
CA GLU A 58 11.04 6.16 -5.48
C GLU A 58 11.50 4.82 -6.08
N ALA A 59 11.46 4.70 -7.41
CA ALA A 59 11.86 3.47 -8.11
C ALA A 59 13.35 3.13 -7.92
N ALA A 60 14.23 4.14 -7.96
CA ALA A 60 15.66 3.96 -7.74
C ALA A 60 15.98 3.58 -6.29
N THR A 61 15.28 4.18 -5.33
CA THR A 61 15.45 3.87 -3.90
C THR A 61 15.08 2.41 -3.64
N LEU A 62 13.92 1.96 -4.15
CA LEU A 62 13.51 0.56 -4.06
C LEU A 62 14.51 -0.40 -4.74
N PHE A 63 15.08 -0.01 -5.88
CA PHE A 63 16.08 -0.81 -6.59
C PHE A 63 17.38 -0.97 -5.78
N GLU A 64 17.94 0.12 -5.25
CA GLU A 64 19.17 0.09 -4.47
C GLU A 64 19.01 -0.72 -3.18
N ILE A 65 17.83 -0.60 -2.57
CA ILE A 65 17.40 -1.40 -1.43
C ILE A 65 17.40 -2.90 -1.78
N LYS A 66 16.77 -3.28 -2.90
CA LYS A 66 16.76 -4.69 -3.35
C LYS A 66 18.15 -5.21 -3.73
N LYS A 67 19.00 -4.35 -4.29
CA LYS A 67 20.37 -4.69 -4.73
C LYS A 67 21.42 -4.56 -3.63
N ARG A 68 21.02 -4.36 -2.37
CA ARG A 68 21.90 -4.41 -1.19
C ARG A 68 22.97 -3.31 -1.12
N LYS A 69 22.80 -2.16 -1.79
CA LYS A 69 23.72 -1.03 -1.61
C LYS A 69 23.40 -0.15 -0.39
N LYS A 70 22.27 -0.42 0.27
CA LYS A 70 21.88 0.13 1.58
C LYS A 70 21.39 -1.04 2.42
N GLU A 71 22.27 -1.58 3.27
CA GLU A 71 21.91 -2.67 4.21
C GLU A 71 20.85 -2.24 5.21
N HIS A 72 20.80 -0.93 5.50
CA HIS A 72 19.86 -0.23 6.36
C HIS A 72 18.95 0.62 5.48
N ALA A 73 17.80 0.08 5.11
CA ALA A 73 16.93 0.68 4.10
C ALA A 73 16.03 1.79 4.67
N TYR A 74 15.75 1.73 5.98
CA TYR A 74 14.96 2.71 6.72
C TYR A 74 15.25 2.60 8.22
N GLY A 75 16.09 3.49 8.76
CA GLY A 75 16.73 3.28 10.07
C GLY A 75 17.53 1.97 10.10
N ASP A 76 17.62 1.33 11.27
CA ASP A 76 18.42 0.12 11.48
C ASP A 76 17.76 -1.19 11.00
N ARG A 77 16.74 -1.10 10.13
CA ARG A 77 15.91 -2.27 9.75
C ARG A 77 16.46 -2.99 8.53
N GLU A 78 16.64 -4.30 8.68
CA GLU A 78 16.98 -5.20 7.58
C GLU A 78 15.74 -5.63 6.80
N ILE A 79 15.90 -5.82 5.49
CA ILE A 79 14.84 -6.31 4.61
C ILE A 79 14.97 -7.81 4.42
N GLU A 80 13.83 -8.47 4.36
CA GLU A 80 13.71 -9.87 4.02
C GLU A 80 14.36 -10.15 2.65
N LYS A 81 15.45 -10.91 2.69
CA LYS A 81 16.26 -11.26 1.52
C LYS A 81 15.92 -12.67 1.08
N GLU A 82 15.72 -12.83 -0.23
CA GLU A 82 15.72 -14.17 -0.84
C GLU A 82 17.06 -14.86 -0.58
N VAL A 83 16.99 -16.17 -0.33
CA VAL A 83 18.14 -17.05 -0.24
C VAL A 83 18.87 -17.05 -1.58
N MET A 84 20.19 -16.94 -1.55
CA MET A 84 21.02 -17.02 -2.76
C MET A 84 20.81 -18.38 -3.44
N TYR A 85 20.74 -18.41 -4.76
CA TYR A 85 20.62 -19.66 -5.52
C TYR A 85 21.74 -20.66 -5.20
N THR A 86 22.95 -20.17 -4.91
CA THR A 86 24.09 -21.01 -4.49
C THR A 86 23.91 -21.65 -3.12
N LYS A 87 22.96 -21.17 -2.31
CA LYS A 87 22.63 -21.70 -0.98
C LYS A 87 21.32 -22.51 -0.97
N THR A 88 20.63 -22.63 -2.10
CA THR A 88 19.48 -23.53 -2.22
C THR A 88 19.95 -24.93 -2.61
N ALA A 89 19.16 -25.95 -2.26
CA ALA A 89 19.44 -27.32 -2.68
C ALA A 89 19.50 -27.41 -4.22
N HIS A 90 20.35 -28.32 -4.71
CA HIS A 90 20.41 -28.64 -6.14
C HIS A 90 19.01 -29.03 -6.64
N PRO A 91 18.57 -28.62 -7.85
CA PRO A 91 17.22 -28.91 -8.34
C PRO A 91 16.78 -30.38 -8.23
N ALA A 92 17.69 -31.32 -8.49
CA ALA A 92 17.43 -32.76 -8.36
C ALA A 92 17.26 -33.26 -6.90
N CYS A 93 17.70 -32.47 -5.91
CA CYS A 93 17.63 -32.80 -4.49
C CYS A 93 16.50 -32.06 -3.76
N LYS A 94 15.72 -31.25 -4.48
CA LYS A 94 14.61 -30.51 -3.88
C LYS A 94 13.45 -31.45 -3.57
N PRO A 95 12.83 -31.35 -2.38
CA PRO A 95 11.70 -32.22 -2.07
C PRO A 95 10.50 -31.83 -2.93
N HIS A 96 9.84 -32.83 -3.51
CA HIS A 96 8.55 -32.65 -4.18
C HIS A 96 7.44 -32.69 -3.13
N LEU A 97 7.15 -31.52 -2.56
CA LEU A 97 6.16 -31.38 -1.50
C LEU A 97 4.78 -31.11 -2.08
N GLN A 98 3.78 -31.72 -1.45
CA GLN A 98 2.37 -31.47 -1.70
C GLN A 98 1.63 -31.44 -0.36
N TYR A 99 0.48 -30.76 -0.33
CA TYR A 99 -0.41 -30.78 0.81
C TYR A 99 -1.79 -31.25 0.41
N LYS A 100 -2.50 -31.90 1.34
CA LYS A 100 -3.88 -32.34 1.15
C LYS A 100 -4.84 -31.33 1.76
N HIS A 101 -6.03 -31.18 1.18
CA HIS A 101 -7.08 -30.31 1.71
C HIS A 101 -7.96 -31.10 2.68
N LEU A 102 -8.20 -30.52 3.86
CA LEU A 102 -9.10 -31.06 4.88
C LEU A 102 -10.06 -29.95 5.32
N GLU A 103 -11.36 -30.24 5.27
CA GLU A 103 -12.41 -29.26 5.52
C GLU A 103 -13.04 -29.39 6.92
N ASN A 104 -12.91 -30.55 7.56
CA ASN A 104 -13.53 -30.83 8.85
C ASN A 104 -12.70 -31.78 9.72
N GLN A 105 -13.10 -31.89 11.00
CA GLN A 105 -12.43 -32.74 11.99
C GLN A 105 -12.54 -34.23 11.65
N GLU A 106 -13.63 -34.68 11.02
CA GLU A 106 -13.80 -36.08 10.63
C GLU A 106 -12.72 -36.52 9.63
N GLN A 107 -12.43 -35.70 8.62
CA GLN A 107 -11.35 -35.97 7.68
C GLN A 107 -9.98 -36.03 8.35
N ILE A 108 -9.72 -35.20 9.38
CA ILE A 108 -8.50 -35.28 10.18
C ILE A 108 -8.46 -36.59 10.98
N ASN A 109 -9.59 -37.03 11.52
CA ASN A 109 -9.68 -38.27 12.29
C ASN A 109 -9.48 -39.51 11.42
N THR A 110 -9.83 -39.45 10.12
CA THR A 110 -9.54 -40.52 9.15
C THR A 110 -8.07 -40.62 8.74
N LEU A 111 -7.22 -39.68 9.15
CA LEU A 111 -5.77 -39.76 8.91
C LEU A 111 -5.16 -40.84 9.81
N GLU A 112 -5.28 -42.09 9.37
CA GLU A 112 -4.58 -43.21 9.99
C GLU A 112 -3.06 -43.01 9.84
N ASN A 113 -2.31 -43.44 10.87
CA ASN A 113 -0.84 -43.47 10.89
C ASN A 113 -0.09 -42.15 11.12
N LEU A 114 -0.73 -41.07 11.58
CA LEU A 114 -0.02 -39.89 12.09
C LEU A 114 0.29 -40.05 13.58
N GLN A 115 1.57 -40.20 13.93
CA GLN A 115 1.99 -40.29 15.33
C GLN A 115 1.88 -38.93 16.04
N PHE A 116 2.16 -37.85 15.31
CA PHE A 116 2.10 -36.48 15.82
C PHE A 116 1.35 -35.57 14.85
N LYS A 117 0.51 -34.69 15.39
CA LYS A 117 -0.18 -33.63 14.65
C LYS A 117 0.36 -32.27 15.13
N ILE A 118 0.87 -31.44 14.22
CA ILE A 118 1.39 -30.10 14.51
C ILE A 118 0.50 -29.09 13.80
N TYR A 119 -0.19 -28.26 14.56
CA TYR A 119 -0.99 -27.15 14.01
C TYR A 119 -0.20 -25.86 14.11
N THR A 120 -0.26 -25.03 13.09
CA THR A 120 0.52 -23.79 12.99
C THR A 120 -0.39 -22.63 12.61
N ASP A 121 -0.12 -21.46 13.17
CA ASP A 121 -0.86 -20.25 12.84
C ASP A 121 0.01 -18.98 12.99
N GLY A 122 -0.34 -17.94 12.23
CA GLY A 122 0.23 -16.61 12.28
C GLY A 122 -0.83 -15.53 12.45
N SER A 123 -0.71 -14.70 13.49
CA SER A 123 -1.67 -13.63 13.78
C SER A 123 -1.06 -12.25 13.62
N LYS A 124 -1.86 -11.31 13.09
CA LYS A 124 -1.59 -9.87 13.16
C LYS A 124 -2.80 -9.14 13.71
N PHE A 125 -2.65 -8.55 14.88
CA PHE A 125 -3.71 -7.81 15.57
C PHE A 125 -3.18 -6.46 16.06
N GLU A 126 -3.90 -5.38 15.75
CA GLU A 126 -3.53 -4.00 16.15
C GLU A 126 -2.06 -3.63 15.83
N GLY A 127 -1.57 -4.06 14.67
CA GLY A 127 -0.19 -3.78 14.25
C GLY A 127 0.89 -4.62 14.93
N LYS A 128 0.54 -5.50 15.88
CA LYS A 128 1.46 -6.48 16.49
C LYS A 128 1.34 -7.83 15.79
N VAL A 129 2.43 -8.59 15.75
CA VAL A 129 2.52 -9.83 14.95
C VAL A 129 3.05 -10.96 15.82
N GLY A 130 2.41 -12.12 15.72
CA GLY A 130 2.77 -13.33 16.47
C GLY A 130 2.58 -14.57 15.62
N ALA A 131 3.31 -15.62 15.94
CA ALA A 131 3.21 -16.94 15.32
C ALA A 131 3.25 -18.00 16.40
N ALA A 132 2.64 -19.16 16.17
CA ALA A 132 2.67 -20.25 17.11
C ALA A 132 2.53 -21.61 16.44
N PHE A 133 2.91 -22.65 17.18
CA PHE A 133 2.45 -24.00 16.87
C PHE A 133 1.96 -24.71 18.13
N SER A 134 1.09 -25.68 17.94
CA SER A 134 0.68 -26.66 18.95
C SER A 134 0.94 -28.08 18.43
N LEU A 135 1.59 -28.91 19.24
CA LEU A 135 1.96 -30.29 18.94
C LEU A 135 1.08 -31.22 19.77
N TRP A 136 0.49 -32.20 19.10
CA TRP A 136 -0.49 -33.11 19.66
C TRP A 136 -0.11 -34.57 19.40
N LYS A 137 -0.40 -35.43 20.38
CA LYS A 137 -0.29 -36.89 20.27
C LYS A 137 -1.51 -37.51 20.92
N ASN A 138 -2.19 -38.42 20.21
CA ASN A 138 -3.43 -39.05 20.68
C ASN A 138 -4.45 -38.01 21.19
N ASP A 139 -4.62 -36.93 20.42
CA ASP A 139 -5.53 -35.81 20.69
C ASP A 139 -5.30 -35.07 22.04
N LEU A 140 -4.11 -35.23 22.63
CA LEU A 140 -3.62 -34.43 23.75
C LEU A 140 -2.52 -33.46 23.30
N GLU A 141 -2.63 -32.18 23.67
CA GLU A 141 -1.55 -31.20 23.48
C GLU A 141 -0.36 -31.58 24.37
N ILE A 142 0.80 -31.82 23.76
CA ILE A 142 2.03 -32.22 24.47
C ILE A 142 3.10 -31.12 24.49
N GLU A 143 3.05 -30.18 23.55
CA GLU A 143 3.95 -29.03 23.50
C GLU A 143 3.29 -27.91 22.69
N SER A 144 3.53 -26.66 23.08
CA SER A 144 3.27 -25.51 22.23
C SER A 144 4.35 -24.45 22.40
N LYS A 145 4.59 -23.67 21.34
CA LYS A 145 5.51 -22.52 21.39
C LYS A 145 4.90 -21.31 20.71
N LYS A 146 5.26 -20.15 21.24
CA LYS A 146 4.81 -18.82 20.85
C LYS A 146 6.00 -17.99 20.42
N PHE A 147 5.85 -17.29 19.30
CA PHE A 147 6.91 -16.51 18.68
C PHE A 147 6.38 -15.11 18.40
N LYS A 148 7.09 -14.10 18.91
CA LYS A 148 6.81 -12.71 18.58
C LYS A 148 7.60 -12.30 17.35
N LEU A 149 6.94 -11.60 16.43
CA LEU A 149 7.58 -10.95 15.30
C LEU A 149 7.52 -9.43 15.47
N SER A 150 8.36 -8.71 14.75
CA SER A 150 8.30 -7.25 14.73
C SER A 150 7.01 -6.75 14.08
N SER A 151 6.53 -5.59 14.50
CA SER A 151 5.24 -5.00 14.09
C SER A 151 5.12 -4.76 12.57
N HIS A 152 6.24 -4.55 11.89
CA HIS A 152 6.29 -4.41 10.43
C HIS A 152 6.16 -5.71 9.66
N CYS A 153 6.25 -6.88 10.31
CA CYS A 153 6.05 -8.16 9.66
C CYS A 153 4.60 -8.32 9.18
N THR A 154 4.40 -9.17 8.19
CA THR A 154 3.07 -9.54 7.67
C THR A 154 2.54 -10.79 8.36
N VAL A 155 1.22 -11.00 8.31
CA VAL A 155 0.58 -12.29 8.69
C VAL A 155 1.26 -13.43 7.94
N TYR A 156 1.45 -13.29 6.64
CA TYR A 156 2.13 -14.27 5.80
C TYR A 156 3.54 -14.66 6.30
N GLN A 157 4.35 -13.71 6.79
CA GLN A 157 5.65 -14.04 7.40
C GLN A 157 5.51 -14.79 8.72
N ALA A 158 4.48 -14.47 9.51
CA ALA A 158 4.16 -15.19 10.74
C ALA A 158 3.75 -16.64 10.46
N GLU A 159 2.90 -16.86 9.47
CA GLU A 159 2.49 -18.19 9.00
C GLU A 159 3.69 -19.05 8.56
N LEU A 160 4.55 -18.48 7.72
CA LEU A 160 5.76 -19.18 7.28
C LEU A 160 6.73 -19.44 8.42
N LEU A 161 6.80 -18.55 9.41
CA LEU A 161 7.63 -18.77 10.59
C LEU A 161 7.06 -19.91 11.46
N ALA A 162 5.74 -19.98 11.62
CA ALA A 162 5.05 -21.05 12.32
C ALA A 162 5.32 -22.40 11.66
N LEU A 163 5.11 -22.50 10.34
CA LEU A 163 5.42 -23.69 9.53
C LEU A 163 6.90 -24.08 9.64
N ARG A 164 7.82 -23.12 9.49
CA ARG A 164 9.26 -23.40 9.63
C ARG A 164 9.57 -24.00 10.99
N ASN A 165 9.02 -23.48 12.08
CA ASN A 165 9.28 -24.03 13.41
C ASN A 165 8.60 -25.40 13.63
N ALA A 166 7.43 -25.64 13.04
CA ALA A 166 6.83 -26.98 13.03
C ALA A 166 7.73 -28.02 12.35
N THR A 167 8.38 -27.67 11.24
CA THR A 167 9.34 -28.60 10.59
C THR A 167 10.58 -28.87 11.44
N VAL A 168 11.04 -27.89 12.24
CA VAL A 168 12.14 -28.10 13.20
C VAL A 168 11.72 -29.12 14.26
N VAL A 169 10.51 -28.97 14.82
CA VAL A 169 9.98 -29.93 15.81
C VAL A 169 9.88 -31.34 15.23
N ALA A 170 9.37 -31.48 14.00
CA ALA A 170 9.28 -32.77 13.33
C ALA A 170 10.68 -33.39 13.07
N LEU A 171 11.67 -32.57 12.74
CA LEU A 171 13.06 -33.01 12.53
C LEU A 171 13.72 -33.49 13.83
N GLU A 172 13.57 -32.75 14.93
CA GLU A 172 14.27 -33.03 16.19
C GLU A 172 13.59 -34.10 17.06
N ARG A 173 12.26 -34.17 17.03
CA ARG A 173 11.49 -35.03 17.94
C ARG A 173 11.56 -36.50 17.53
N ALA A 174 11.65 -37.40 18.51
CA ALA A 174 11.57 -38.84 18.26
C ALA A 174 10.19 -39.22 17.73
N GLY A 175 10.15 -40.03 16.67
CA GLY A 175 8.94 -40.44 15.99
C GLY A 175 9.16 -40.64 14.49
N TYR A 176 8.22 -41.33 13.85
CA TYR A 176 8.33 -41.74 12.46
C TYR A 176 7.32 -41.06 11.54
N SER A 177 6.25 -40.46 12.07
CA SER A 177 5.16 -39.90 11.26
C SER A 177 4.59 -38.61 11.86
N PHE A 178 4.65 -37.52 11.09
CA PHE A 178 4.23 -36.18 11.50
C PHE A 178 3.28 -35.58 10.45
N GLY A 179 2.15 -35.03 10.90
CA GLY A 179 1.27 -34.20 10.08
C GLY A 179 1.41 -32.74 10.49
N ILE A 180 1.68 -31.85 9.54
CA ILE A 180 1.71 -30.39 9.77
C ILE A 180 0.48 -29.77 9.11
N PHE A 181 -0.31 -29.06 9.90
CA PHE A 181 -1.59 -28.48 9.52
C PHE A 181 -1.53 -26.96 9.61
N SER A 182 -1.94 -26.27 8.54
CA SER A 182 -2.02 -24.81 8.48
C SER A 182 -3.24 -24.40 7.69
N ASP A 183 -3.91 -23.32 8.07
CA ASP A 183 -4.98 -22.72 7.28
C ASP A 183 -4.48 -21.67 6.26
N SER A 184 -3.19 -21.35 6.28
CA SER A 184 -2.55 -20.43 5.35
C SER A 184 -2.11 -21.13 4.07
N ARG A 185 -3.03 -21.18 3.10
CA ARG A 185 -2.75 -21.70 1.75
C ARG A 185 -1.54 -21.02 1.10
N ALA A 186 -1.41 -19.70 1.26
CA ALA A 186 -0.28 -18.94 0.69
C ALA A 186 1.08 -19.39 1.26
N ALA A 187 1.13 -19.71 2.55
CA ALA A 187 2.35 -20.20 3.20
C ALA A 187 2.68 -21.63 2.76
N LEU A 188 1.66 -22.50 2.67
CA LEU A 188 1.81 -23.87 2.15
C LEU A 188 2.24 -23.90 0.68
N ASP A 189 1.64 -23.07 -0.18
CA ASP A 189 2.02 -22.94 -1.59
C ASP A 189 3.50 -22.51 -1.72
N THR A 190 3.94 -21.58 -0.87
CA THR A 190 5.33 -21.13 -0.84
C THR A 190 6.29 -22.21 -0.35
N LEU A 191 5.87 -23.00 0.65
CA LEU A 191 6.64 -24.14 1.16
C LEU A 191 6.73 -25.27 0.12
N CYS A 192 5.65 -25.52 -0.62
CA CYS A 192 5.59 -26.60 -1.61
C CYS A 192 6.21 -26.23 -2.97
N ASN A 193 6.40 -24.94 -3.23
CA ASN A 193 7.11 -24.48 -4.42
C ASN A 193 8.60 -24.84 -4.34
N SER A 194 9.04 -25.78 -5.18
CA SER A 194 10.45 -26.20 -5.28
C SER A 194 11.37 -25.04 -5.70
N GLU A 195 10.88 -24.04 -6.43
CA GLU A 195 11.65 -22.86 -6.84
C GLU A 195 11.61 -21.72 -5.82
N THR A 196 11.04 -21.95 -4.63
CA THR A 196 11.02 -20.95 -3.57
C THR A 196 12.44 -20.57 -3.14
N ARG A 197 12.64 -19.27 -2.96
CA ARG A 197 13.86 -18.69 -2.37
C ARG A 197 13.55 -17.92 -1.10
N HIS A 198 12.38 -18.15 -0.52
CA HIS A 198 11.95 -17.45 0.68
C HIS A 198 12.81 -17.87 1.88
N PRO A 199 13.33 -16.93 2.70
CA PRO A 199 14.28 -17.23 3.78
C PRO A 199 13.71 -18.12 4.90
N LEU A 200 12.38 -18.19 5.05
CA LEU A 200 11.71 -19.11 5.98
C LEU A 200 11.34 -20.45 5.34
N ALA A 201 11.03 -20.48 4.04
CA ALA A 201 10.58 -21.69 3.37
C ALA A 201 11.76 -22.62 3.01
N VAL A 202 12.89 -22.07 2.58
CA VAL A 202 14.08 -22.88 2.23
C VAL A 202 14.59 -23.70 3.43
N PRO A 203 14.77 -23.13 4.64
CA PRO A 203 15.09 -23.94 5.82
C PRO A 203 14.02 -24.98 6.16
N ALA A 204 12.74 -24.66 5.97
CA ALA A 204 11.65 -25.61 6.22
C ALA A 204 11.69 -26.81 5.25
N GLN A 205 11.95 -26.57 3.96
CA GLN A 205 12.18 -27.63 2.96
C GLN A 205 13.41 -28.49 3.31
N ASN A 206 14.49 -27.85 3.76
CA ASN A 206 15.70 -28.56 4.21
C ASN A 206 15.41 -29.45 5.43
N ASN A 207 14.66 -28.94 6.41
CA ASN A 207 14.25 -29.71 7.58
C ASN A 207 13.41 -30.94 7.18
N ILE A 208 12.47 -30.78 6.25
CA ILE A 208 11.66 -31.88 5.75
C ILE A 208 12.52 -32.92 5.02
N SER A 209 13.45 -32.46 4.18
CA SER A 209 14.36 -33.34 3.44
C SER A 209 15.26 -34.14 4.38
N GLN A 210 15.82 -33.50 5.41
CA GLN A 210 16.65 -34.16 6.43
C GLN A 210 15.84 -35.16 7.26
N ALA A 211 14.61 -34.79 7.66
CA ALA A 211 13.73 -35.70 8.38
C ALA A 211 13.39 -36.95 7.54
N THR A 212 13.15 -36.75 6.23
CA THR A 212 12.90 -37.85 5.28
C THR A 212 14.11 -38.76 5.14
N GLN A 213 15.32 -38.20 5.05
CA GLN A 213 16.57 -38.98 5.04
C GLN A 213 16.80 -39.76 6.34
N ALA A 214 16.32 -39.24 7.47
CA ALA A 214 16.33 -39.92 8.76
C ALA A 214 15.21 -40.97 8.93
N GLY A 215 14.45 -41.28 7.87
CA GLY A 215 13.38 -42.29 7.90
C GLY A 215 12.04 -41.80 8.47
N LYS A 216 11.83 -40.48 8.58
CA LYS A 216 10.58 -39.89 9.05
C LYS A 216 9.68 -39.51 7.87
N THR A 217 8.37 -39.68 8.05
CA THR A 217 7.35 -39.21 7.11
C THR A 217 6.75 -37.90 7.61
N ILE A 218 6.84 -36.83 6.80
CA ILE A 218 6.18 -35.54 7.08
C ILE A 218 5.14 -35.29 6.00
N SER A 219 3.88 -35.18 6.40
CA SER A 219 2.76 -34.84 5.53
C SER A 219 2.24 -33.44 5.83
N LEU A 220 1.93 -32.68 4.79
CA LEU A 220 1.38 -31.32 4.90
C LEU A 220 -0.12 -31.33 4.63
N TYR A 221 -0.86 -30.52 5.38
CA TYR A 221 -2.30 -30.42 5.27
C TYR A 221 -2.74 -28.97 5.35
N TRP A 222 -3.61 -28.58 4.41
CA TRP A 222 -4.38 -27.36 4.52
C TRP A 222 -5.67 -27.65 5.28
N VAL A 223 -5.95 -26.88 6.32
CA VAL A 223 -7.21 -26.95 7.07
C VAL A 223 -8.01 -25.68 6.89
N LYS A 224 -9.33 -25.78 6.96
CA LYS A 224 -10.17 -24.58 6.92
C LYS A 224 -10.09 -23.83 8.26
N ALA A 225 -9.88 -22.52 8.20
CA ALA A 225 -9.90 -21.66 9.38
C ALA A 225 -11.30 -21.62 10.04
N HIS A 226 -11.34 -21.52 11.37
CA HIS A 226 -12.55 -21.28 12.18
C HIS A 226 -13.69 -22.31 12.01
N VAL A 227 -13.36 -23.60 11.88
CA VAL A 227 -14.34 -24.69 11.77
C VAL A 227 -14.38 -25.65 12.97
N GLY A 228 -13.88 -25.25 14.15
CA GLY A 228 -13.93 -26.11 15.34
C GLY A 228 -12.80 -27.13 15.45
N ILE A 229 -11.75 -27.04 14.64
CA ILE A 229 -10.59 -27.94 14.74
C ILE A 229 -9.76 -27.51 15.94
N ALA A 230 -9.85 -28.26 17.04
CA ALA A 230 -9.25 -27.91 18.33
C ALA A 230 -7.77 -27.51 18.25
N GLY A 231 -6.98 -28.24 17.45
CA GLY A 231 -5.56 -27.94 17.27
C GLY A 231 -5.30 -26.62 16.51
N ASN A 232 -6.12 -26.31 15.51
CA ASN A 232 -6.01 -25.07 14.73
C ASN A 232 -6.43 -23.86 15.57
N GLU A 233 -7.57 -23.97 16.27
CA GLU A 233 -8.05 -22.94 17.18
C GLU A 233 -7.04 -22.65 18.29
N ARG A 234 -6.40 -23.70 18.81
CA ARG A 234 -5.32 -23.57 19.77
C ARG A 234 -4.12 -22.82 19.19
N ALA A 235 -3.72 -23.11 17.96
CA ALA A 235 -2.62 -22.40 17.31
C ALA A 235 -2.95 -20.91 17.10
N ASP A 236 -4.16 -20.58 16.66
CA ASP A 236 -4.65 -19.19 16.50
C ASP A 236 -4.66 -18.43 17.84
N GLU A 237 -5.20 -19.04 18.90
CA GLU A 237 -5.18 -18.47 20.24
C GLU A 237 -3.74 -18.14 20.69
N LEU A 238 -2.80 -19.09 20.50
CA LEU A 238 -1.40 -18.93 20.87
C LEU A 238 -0.69 -17.87 20.03
N ALA A 239 -0.97 -17.78 18.73
CA ALA A 239 -0.38 -16.79 17.84
C ALA A 239 -0.87 -15.38 18.19
N LYS A 240 -2.17 -15.23 18.46
CA LYS A 240 -2.77 -13.98 18.93
C LYS A 240 -2.21 -13.57 20.29
N TYR A 241 -2.06 -14.53 21.22
CA TYR A 241 -1.39 -14.28 22.50
C TYR A 241 0.06 -13.81 22.31
N ALA A 242 0.80 -14.45 21.40
CA ALA A 242 2.18 -14.09 21.09
C ALA A 242 2.29 -12.64 20.58
N ALA A 243 1.35 -12.22 19.74
CA ALA A 243 1.28 -10.85 19.22
C ALA A 243 1.04 -9.82 20.33
N LEU A 244 0.09 -10.09 21.24
CA LEU A 244 -0.40 -9.08 22.19
C LEU A 244 0.38 -9.03 23.50
N HIS A 245 0.79 -10.19 24.02
CA HIS A 245 1.22 -10.33 25.41
C HIS A 245 2.69 -10.72 25.57
N LEU A 246 3.35 -11.22 24.53
CA LEU A 246 4.75 -11.60 24.64
C LEU A 246 5.65 -10.35 24.72
N LYS A 247 6.39 -10.22 25.83
CA LYS A 247 7.29 -9.08 26.09
C LYS A 247 8.74 -9.31 25.63
N THR A 248 9.04 -10.47 25.06
CA THR A 248 10.38 -10.81 24.57
C THR A 248 10.77 -10.01 23.33
N LYS A 249 12.07 -10.02 22.98
CA LYS A 249 12.55 -9.52 21.70
C LYS A 249 11.93 -10.34 20.56
N PRO A 250 11.54 -9.72 19.44
CA PRO A 250 11.08 -10.45 18.26
C PRO A 250 12.10 -11.48 17.79
N VAL A 251 11.64 -12.69 17.50
CA VAL A 251 12.48 -13.75 16.91
C VAL A 251 12.68 -13.54 15.40
N TYR A 252 11.84 -12.72 14.79
CA TYR A 252 11.89 -12.38 13.38
C TYR A 252 11.60 -10.89 13.18
N ASP A 253 12.53 -10.19 12.53
CA ASP A 253 12.55 -8.73 12.41
C ASP A 253 12.79 -8.24 10.97
N GLN A 254 12.78 -9.15 9.99
CA GLN A 254 13.08 -8.78 8.60
C GLN A 254 11.86 -8.10 7.96
N CYS A 255 12.07 -6.88 7.45
CA CYS A 255 11.02 -6.08 6.82
C CYS A 255 10.59 -6.67 5.48
N PRO A 256 9.29 -6.86 5.23
CA PRO A 256 8.80 -7.27 3.93
C PRO A 256 8.97 -6.13 2.91
N VAL A 257 9.22 -6.48 1.65
CA VAL A 257 9.39 -5.49 0.56
C VAL A 257 8.15 -4.60 0.40
N SER A 258 6.95 -5.10 0.69
CA SER A 258 5.70 -4.34 0.67
C SER A 258 5.68 -3.21 1.70
N PHE A 259 6.18 -3.46 2.91
CA PHE A 259 6.33 -2.45 3.96
C PHE A 259 7.25 -1.32 3.47
N MET A 260 8.39 -1.68 2.90
CA MET A 260 9.36 -0.70 2.37
C MET A 260 8.78 0.12 1.23
N LYS A 261 8.08 -0.51 0.27
CA LYS A 261 7.39 0.21 -0.81
C LYS A 261 6.42 1.24 -0.25
N ARG A 262 5.66 0.89 0.79
CA ARG A 262 4.71 1.79 1.43
C ARG A 262 5.41 2.99 2.08
N GLN A 263 6.48 2.76 2.85
CA GLN A 263 7.24 3.85 3.49
C GLN A 263 7.86 4.80 2.47
N ILE A 264 8.50 4.27 1.41
CA ILE A 264 9.07 5.11 0.34
C ILE A 264 7.94 5.91 -0.35
N ARG A 265 6.77 5.31 -0.55
CA ARG A 265 5.62 5.99 -1.14
C ARG A 265 5.10 7.11 -0.24
N GLU A 266 5.03 6.89 1.07
CA GLU A 266 4.67 7.89 2.09
C GLU A 266 5.64 9.08 2.04
N ASP A 267 6.96 8.84 2.06
CA ASP A 267 7.97 9.90 1.93
C ASP A 267 7.84 10.69 0.63
N THR A 268 7.58 9.98 -0.46
CA THR A 268 7.40 10.58 -1.78
C THR A 268 6.15 11.46 -1.80
N LEU A 269 5.08 11.06 -1.09
CA LEU A 269 3.88 11.87 -0.92
C LEU A 269 4.13 13.07 -0.02
N HIS A 270 4.86 12.93 1.09
CA HIS A 270 5.23 14.05 1.95
C HIS A 270 6.04 15.11 1.19
N GLU A 271 7.05 14.69 0.45
CA GLU A 271 7.86 15.61 -0.36
C GLU A 271 7.03 16.24 -1.50
N TRP A 272 6.12 15.48 -2.13
CA TRP A 272 5.21 16.07 -3.10
C TRP A 272 4.27 17.10 -2.46
N ASN A 273 3.70 16.78 -1.30
CA ASN A 273 2.85 17.68 -0.55
C ASN A 273 3.57 18.98 -0.22
N ARG A 274 4.79 18.91 0.31
CA ARG A 274 5.64 20.06 0.62
C ARG A 274 5.87 20.94 -0.62
N ARG A 275 6.23 20.35 -1.76
CA ARG A 275 6.43 21.09 -3.03
C ARG A 275 5.14 21.73 -3.55
N TYR A 276 4.01 21.05 -3.35
CA TYR A 276 2.71 21.56 -3.73
C TYR A 276 2.36 22.76 -2.86
N THR A 277 2.35 22.62 -1.54
CA THR A 277 1.93 23.67 -0.58
C THR A 277 2.85 24.89 -0.61
N GLU A 278 4.17 24.71 -0.56
CA GLU A 278 5.16 25.80 -0.53
C GLU A 278 5.44 26.40 -1.92
N GLY A 279 5.07 25.70 -3.01
CA GLY A 279 5.36 26.16 -4.37
C GLY A 279 4.57 27.42 -4.75
N PRO A 280 5.14 28.35 -5.55
CA PRO A 280 4.48 29.61 -5.91
C PRO A 280 3.35 29.46 -6.96
N THR A 281 3.07 28.24 -7.40
CA THR A 281 2.07 27.96 -8.45
C THR A 281 0.87 27.23 -7.86
N ALA A 282 -0.18 27.07 -8.67
CA ALA A 282 -1.43 26.43 -8.29
C ALA A 282 -2.25 27.19 -7.22
N SER A 283 -2.07 28.51 -7.10
CA SER A 283 -2.82 29.34 -6.13
C SER A 283 -4.33 29.11 -6.21
N GLY A 284 -4.94 29.22 -7.40
CA GLY A 284 -6.37 28.97 -7.56
C GLY A 284 -6.81 27.54 -7.21
N THR A 285 -5.93 26.54 -7.39
CA THR A 285 -6.23 25.15 -6.98
C THR A 285 -6.08 24.92 -5.50
N LYS A 286 -5.14 25.62 -4.84
CA LYS A 286 -4.92 25.51 -3.40
C LYS A 286 -6.06 26.08 -2.57
N ILE A 287 -6.83 27.02 -3.11
CA ILE A 287 -8.06 27.51 -2.47
C ILE A 287 -8.98 26.32 -2.14
N PHE A 288 -9.24 25.45 -3.14
CA PHE A 288 -10.17 24.32 -2.98
C PHE A 288 -9.49 23.04 -2.50
N LEU A 289 -8.24 22.84 -2.89
CA LEU A 289 -7.43 21.65 -2.59
C LEU A 289 -6.10 22.09 -1.97
N PRO A 290 -6.09 22.52 -0.70
CA PRO A 290 -4.92 23.14 -0.08
C PRO A 290 -3.71 22.22 0.04
N ASP A 291 -3.92 20.91 0.06
CA ASP A 291 -2.86 19.91 0.11
C ASP A 291 -3.11 18.72 -0.83
N VAL A 292 -2.05 17.93 -1.05
CA VAL A 292 -2.07 16.78 -1.96
C VAL A 292 -2.94 15.64 -1.43
N TYR A 293 -3.06 15.47 -0.12
CA TYR A 293 -3.88 14.41 0.47
C TYR A 293 -5.36 14.67 0.24
N ILE A 294 -5.79 15.93 0.41
CA ILE A 294 -7.12 16.44 0.08
C ILE A 294 -7.37 16.26 -1.42
N ALA A 295 -6.45 16.69 -2.28
CA ALA A 295 -6.55 16.49 -3.72
C ALA A 295 -6.72 15.01 -4.09
N GLN A 296 -5.97 14.10 -3.46
CA GLN A 296 -6.07 12.66 -3.71
C GLN A 296 -7.40 12.05 -3.24
N LYS A 297 -7.95 12.52 -2.13
CA LYS A 297 -9.29 12.10 -1.69
C LYS A 297 -10.34 12.59 -2.69
N PHE A 298 -10.26 13.85 -3.08
CA PHE A 298 -11.18 14.50 -4.03
C PHE A 298 -11.24 13.75 -5.37
N ILE A 299 -10.10 13.49 -6.02
CA ILE A 299 -10.07 12.83 -7.33
C ILE A 299 -10.49 11.34 -7.27
N LYS A 300 -10.55 10.73 -6.08
CA LYS A 300 -11.05 9.36 -5.90
C LYS A 300 -12.57 9.33 -5.75
N SER A 301 -13.16 10.39 -5.18
CA SER A 301 -14.61 10.51 -5.01
C SER A 301 -15.31 11.13 -6.20
N GLU A 302 -14.64 12.03 -6.92
CA GLU A 302 -15.25 12.82 -7.99
C GLU A 302 -14.57 12.58 -9.34
N SER A 303 -15.38 12.54 -10.41
CA SER A 303 -14.86 12.42 -11.77
C SER A 303 -14.38 13.78 -12.29
N ILE A 304 -13.08 13.91 -12.50
CA ILE A 304 -12.48 15.14 -13.04
C ILE A 304 -12.89 15.32 -14.51
N ASN A 305 -13.72 16.33 -14.74
CA ASN A 305 -14.10 16.79 -16.07
C ASN A 305 -13.55 18.19 -16.36
N MET A 306 -13.73 18.64 -17.60
CA MET A 306 -13.22 19.93 -18.08
C MET A 306 -13.77 21.11 -17.25
N HIS A 307 -15.06 21.12 -16.90
CA HIS A 307 -15.68 22.22 -16.16
C HIS A 307 -15.19 22.27 -14.72
N LEU A 308 -15.12 21.12 -14.06
CA LEU A 308 -14.58 21.02 -12.71
C LEU A 308 -13.12 21.46 -12.66
N THR A 309 -12.34 21.13 -13.68
CA THR A 309 -10.94 21.60 -13.78
C THR A 309 -10.85 23.10 -14.01
N GLN A 310 -11.77 23.71 -14.77
CA GLN A 310 -11.79 25.18 -14.91
C GLN A 310 -12.04 25.86 -13.57
N VAL A 311 -13.05 25.39 -12.82
CA VAL A 311 -13.39 25.89 -11.47
C VAL A 311 -12.20 25.71 -10.53
N LEU A 312 -11.70 24.48 -10.38
CA LEU A 312 -10.60 24.14 -9.48
C LEU A 312 -9.25 24.75 -9.86
N THR A 313 -9.11 25.36 -11.03
CA THR A 313 -7.84 26.02 -11.41
C THR A 313 -7.98 27.53 -11.49
N GLY A 314 -9.18 28.07 -11.64
CA GLY A 314 -9.39 29.46 -12.06
C GLY A 314 -9.10 29.71 -13.53
N HIS A 315 -8.87 28.66 -14.33
CA HIS A 315 -8.54 28.80 -15.75
C HIS A 315 -9.74 28.37 -16.59
N GLY A 316 -10.60 29.33 -16.94
CA GLY A 316 -11.84 29.07 -17.68
C GLY A 316 -12.47 30.35 -18.23
N GLY A 317 -13.75 30.27 -18.59
CA GLY A 317 -14.53 31.42 -19.09
C GLY A 317 -14.93 32.41 -17.99
N PHE A 318 -13.97 32.87 -17.19
CA PHE A 318 -14.14 33.86 -16.13
C PHE A 318 -13.59 35.21 -16.64
N SER A 319 -14.29 36.30 -16.39
CA SER A 319 -13.95 37.61 -16.97
C SER A 319 -12.59 38.11 -16.52
N GLU A 320 -12.24 37.89 -15.25
CA GLU A 320 -10.89 38.16 -14.72
C GLU A 320 -9.82 37.40 -15.53
N TYR A 321 -10.02 36.09 -15.71
CA TYR A 321 -9.10 35.24 -16.46
C TYR A 321 -9.00 35.67 -17.93
N LEU A 322 -10.12 35.92 -18.60
CA LEU A 322 -10.17 36.32 -20.01
C LEU A 322 -9.55 37.70 -20.23
N ASN A 323 -9.76 38.64 -19.31
CA ASN A 323 -9.16 39.96 -19.35
C ASN A 323 -7.64 39.90 -19.22
N ARG A 324 -7.11 39.07 -18.31
CA ARG A 324 -5.66 38.83 -18.18
C ARG A 324 -5.00 38.37 -19.48
N PHE A 325 -5.73 37.62 -20.33
CA PHE A 325 -5.27 37.18 -21.65
C PHE A 325 -5.70 38.10 -22.80
N ARG A 326 -6.28 39.27 -22.50
CA ARG A 326 -6.77 40.27 -23.47
C ARG A 326 -7.86 39.73 -24.40
N CYS A 327 -8.64 38.76 -23.93
CA CYS A 327 -9.82 38.23 -24.63
C CYS A 327 -11.12 38.94 -24.20
N LYS A 328 -11.08 39.75 -23.13
CA LYS A 328 -12.18 40.61 -22.66
C LYS A 328 -11.62 41.96 -22.22
N GLU A 329 -12.35 43.04 -22.44
CA GLU A 329 -11.89 44.41 -22.14
C GLU A 329 -11.85 44.71 -20.63
N SER A 330 -12.75 44.11 -19.86
CA SER A 330 -12.85 44.32 -18.40
C SER A 330 -12.91 42.99 -17.63
N PRO A 331 -12.27 42.90 -16.44
CA PRO A 331 -12.40 41.76 -15.54
C PRO A 331 -13.74 41.72 -14.79
N SER A 332 -14.54 42.80 -14.86
CA SER A 332 -15.75 42.96 -14.06
C SER A 332 -16.80 41.88 -14.30
N CYS A 333 -17.54 41.58 -13.24
CA CYS A 333 -18.72 40.73 -13.26
C CYS A 333 -19.93 41.47 -13.84
N ILE A 334 -20.90 40.72 -14.35
CA ILE A 334 -22.18 41.26 -14.82
C ILE A 334 -23.04 41.76 -13.65
N CYS A 335 -22.84 41.21 -12.45
CA CYS A 335 -23.62 41.58 -11.28
C CYS A 335 -23.18 42.89 -10.64
N ASP A 336 -21.89 43.19 -10.73
CA ASP A 336 -21.27 44.37 -10.14
C ASP A 336 -20.06 44.77 -11.02
N PRO A 337 -20.13 45.94 -11.68
CA PRO A 337 -19.02 46.49 -12.46
C PRO A 337 -17.73 46.72 -11.66
N ASP A 338 -17.82 46.90 -10.34
CA ASP A 338 -16.68 47.19 -9.47
C ASP A 338 -16.00 45.92 -8.94
N VAL A 339 -16.61 44.74 -9.12
CA VAL A 339 -16.10 43.44 -8.66
C VAL A 339 -15.58 42.61 -9.82
N ALA A 340 -14.34 42.11 -9.70
CA ALA A 340 -13.77 41.19 -10.68
C ALA A 340 -14.47 39.82 -10.65
N GLU A 341 -14.78 39.27 -11.81
CA GLU A 341 -15.42 37.96 -11.93
C GLU A 341 -14.40 36.83 -11.77
N THR A 342 -14.11 36.49 -10.52
CA THR A 342 -13.27 35.35 -10.13
C THR A 342 -14.12 34.09 -9.93
N VAL A 343 -13.47 32.92 -9.81
CA VAL A 343 -14.19 31.68 -9.46
C VAL A 343 -14.81 31.77 -8.07
N VAL A 344 -14.10 32.37 -7.11
CA VAL A 344 -14.57 32.50 -5.72
C VAL A 344 -15.84 33.35 -5.67
N HIS A 345 -15.83 34.48 -6.37
CA HIS A 345 -17.00 35.35 -6.49
C HIS A 345 -18.22 34.62 -7.07
N LEU A 346 -18.02 33.82 -8.13
CA LEU A 346 -19.11 33.04 -8.74
C LEU A 346 -19.63 31.90 -7.87
N ILE A 347 -18.82 31.36 -6.95
CA ILE A 347 -19.24 30.30 -6.01
C ILE A 347 -19.99 30.90 -4.82
N HIS A 348 -19.54 32.05 -4.31
CA HIS A 348 -20.10 32.69 -3.13
C HIS A 348 -21.47 33.33 -3.40
N ASP A 349 -21.59 34.07 -4.50
CA ASP A 349 -22.79 34.85 -4.78
C ASP A 349 -23.79 34.05 -5.63
N GLU A 350 -24.31 32.92 -5.08
CA GLU A 350 -25.27 31.98 -5.72
C GLU A 350 -26.35 32.65 -6.62
N VAL A 351 -26.66 33.91 -6.33
CA VAL A 351 -27.55 34.84 -7.02
C VAL A 351 -27.24 35.08 -8.52
N ASN A 352 -26.00 34.94 -9.01
CA ASN A 352 -25.64 35.40 -10.37
C ASN A 352 -25.45 34.31 -11.44
N PHE A 353 -25.54 33.03 -11.08
CA PHE A 353 -25.44 31.93 -12.05
C PHE A 353 -26.55 31.95 -13.11
N HIS A 354 -27.73 32.46 -12.74
CA HIS A 354 -28.95 32.45 -13.55
C HIS A 354 -29.00 33.58 -14.60
N ARG A 355 -28.05 34.53 -14.58
CA ARG A 355 -28.00 35.67 -15.52
C ARG A 355 -27.04 35.46 -16.69
N ARG A 356 -26.35 34.31 -16.76
CA ARG A 356 -25.49 33.94 -17.91
C ARG A 356 -26.32 33.23 -18.99
N PRO A 357 -26.04 33.44 -20.29
CA PRO A 357 -26.66 32.67 -21.36
C PRO A 357 -26.45 31.15 -21.18
N ASP A 358 -27.54 30.39 -21.37
CA ASP A 358 -27.85 29.02 -20.93
C ASP A 358 -26.77 27.92 -21.00
N LYS A 359 -25.67 28.08 -21.74
CA LYS A 359 -24.68 26.99 -21.93
C LYS A 359 -23.59 26.91 -20.85
N PHE A 360 -23.33 28.01 -20.12
CA PHE A 360 -22.29 28.04 -19.09
C PHE A 360 -22.87 27.73 -17.71
N ALA A 361 -24.04 28.30 -17.37
CA ALA A 361 -24.71 28.14 -16.08
C ALA A 361 -24.94 26.67 -15.70
N ASP A 362 -25.48 25.87 -16.62
CA ASP A 362 -25.84 24.46 -16.38
C ASP A 362 -24.60 23.55 -16.18
N ARG A 363 -23.49 23.90 -16.83
CA ARG A 363 -22.25 23.11 -16.82
C ARG A 363 -21.36 23.41 -15.62
N THR A 364 -21.37 24.63 -15.12
CA THR A 364 -20.70 24.98 -13.86
C THR A 364 -21.56 24.67 -12.64
N ALA A 365 -22.90 24.57 -12.75
CA ALA A 365 -23.76 24.08 -11.67
C ALA A 365 -23.43 22.63 -11.28
N THR A 366 -23.14 21.77 -12.26
CA THR A 366 -22.68 20.38 -11.99
C THR A 366 -21.33 20.34 -11.27
N ALA A 367 -20.39 21.23 -11.64
CA ALA A 367 -19.09 21.34 -10.98
C ALA A 367 -19.20 21.93 -9.57
N ASN A 368 -20.06 22.94 -9.38
CA ASN A 368 -20.38 23.52 -8.08
C ASN A 368 -21.06 22.51 -7.17
N ASN A 369 -21.99 21.69 -7.68
CA ASN A 369 -22.62 20.63 -6.91
C ASN A 369 -21.59 19.58 -6.45
N ALA A 370 -20.63 19.21 -7.29
CA ALA A 370 -19.54 18.31 -6.90
C ALA A 370 -18.63 18.94 -5.83
N LEU A 371 -18.28 20.20 -6.00
CA LEU A 371 -17.46 20.94 -5.05
C LEU A 371 -18.20 21.16 -3.71
N ASN A 372 -19.47 21.57 -3.74
CA ASN A 372 -20.31 21.78 -2.56
C ASN A 372 -20.56 20.47 -1.81
N ARG A 373 -20.80 19.35 -2.51
CA ARG A 373 -20.85 18.01 -1.88
C ARG A 373 -19.54 17.69 -1.18
N TYR A 374 -18.41 17.91 -1.86
CA TYR A 374 -17.10 17.64 -1.27
C TYR A 374 -16.83 18.53 -0.04
N LEU A 375 -17.11 19.82 -0.16
CA LEU A 375 -16.93 20.82 0.88
C LEU A 375 -17.81 20.49 2.10
N ALA A 376 -19.09 20.18 1.90
CA ALA A 376 -20.02 19.79 2.96
C ALA A 376 -19.65 18.45 3.63
N MET A 377 -19.01 17.52 2.91
CA MET A 377 -18.58 16.23 3.46
C MET A 377 -17.26 16.31 4.23
N ASN A 378 -16.40 17.30 3.94
CA ASN A 378 -15.01 17.30 4.42
C ASN A 378 -14.63 18.52 5.27
N PHE A 379 -15.47 19.56 5.30
CA PHE A 379 -15.24 20.78 6.07
C PHE A 379 -16.52 21.16 6.83
N ASN A 380 -16.38 21.64 8.06
CA ASN A 380 -17.51 22.20 8.80
C ASN A 380 -17.81 23.65 8.35
N GLY A 381 -18.93 24.21 8.78
CA GLY A 381 -19.36 25.56 8.36
C GLY A 381 -18.35 26.66 8.68
N GLU A 382 -17.62 26.57 9.80
CA GLU A 382 -16.59 27.55 10.17
C GLU A 382 -15.31 27.43 9.32
N ASP A 383 -14.92 26.20 8.97
CA ASP A 383 -13.77 25.93 8.10
C ASP A 383 -14.02 26.41 6.67
N LEU A 384 -15.26 26.26 6.18
CA LEU A 384 -15.68 26.81 4.90
C LEU A 384 -15.64 28.34 4.90
N LEU A 385 -16.19 28.99 5.93
CA LEU A 385 -16.14 30.45 6.08
C LEU A 385 -14.70 30.98 6.12
N LYS A 386 -13.78 30.32 6.82
CA LYS A 386 -12.35 30.70 6.82
C LYS A 386 -11.68 30.49 5.46
N LEU A 387 -12.06 29.45 4.71
CA LEU A 387 -11.56 29.19 3.36
C LEU A 387 -11.97 30.31 2.38
N PHE A 388 -13.17 30.85 2.53
CA PHE A 388 -13.70 31.92 1.67
C PHE A 388 -13.27 33.32 2.12
N LEU A 389 -13.18 33.61 3.42
CA LEU A 389 -12.81 34.93 3.97
C LEU A 389 -11.30 35.21 4.00
N SER A 390 -10.43 34.21 3.83
CA SER A 390 -8.96 34.40 3.81
C SER A 390 -8.39 34.83 2.45
N HIS A 391 -9.27 35.05 1.47
CA HIS A 391 -8.92 35.37 0.08
C HIS A 391 -9.61 36.64 -0.47
N GLU A 392 -10.31 37.39 0.39
CA GLU A 392 -10.57 38.84 0.23
C GLU A 392 -9.40 39.64 0.83
#